data_AF-A0A518BBJ9-F1
#
_entry.id   AF-A0A518BBJ9-F1
#
_cell.length_a   1.000
_cell.length_b   1.000
_cell.length_c   1.000
_cell.angle_alpha   90.00
_cell.angle_beta   90.00
_cell.angle_gamma   90.00
#
_symmetry.space_group_name_H-M   'P 1'
#
loop_
_entity.id
_entity.type
_entity.pdbx_description
1 polymer ?
#
loop_
_entity_poly.entity_id
_entity_poly.type
_entity_poly.pdbx_seq_one_letter_code
_entity_poly.pdbx_strand_id
1 'polypeptide(L)'
;MLGCSRIDPEKFAQVFDLAESVRTATPAELPEHRARFERELKQLEQERPHGSERTVMQLLRQASSQWMYADLSADAYHRSGSAEERQVTLRQWRSCMNKGAESIGRARRLVMESTRF
;
A
#
# COMPACT_ATOMS: atom_id res chain seq x y z
N MET A 1 -25.85 20.60 -8.20
CA MET A 1 -25.67 19.35 -7.43
C MET A 1 -24.42 18.69 -7.96
N LEU A 2 -23.31 18.74 -7.21
CA LEU A 2 -22.04 18.16 -7.63
C LEU A 2 -22.15 16.63 -7.56
N GLY A 3 -21.94 15.97 -8.70
CA GLY A 3 -22.00 14.52 -8.83
C GLY A 3 -20.89 13.85 -8.02
N CYS A 4 -21.15 13.54 -6.76
CA CYS A 4 -20.36 12.58 -6.01
C CYS A 4 -20.66 11.19 -6.60
N SER A 5 -19.84 10.74 -7.55
CA SER A 5 -19.85 9.33 -7.95
C SER A 5 -19.44 8.51 -6.72
N ARG A 6 -20.39 7.72 -6.23
CA ARG A 6 -20.20 6.79 -5.10
C ARG A 6 -19.06 5.83 -5.44
N ILE A 7 -18.12 5.63 -4.52
CA ILE A 7 -17.08 4.62 -4.70
C ILE A 7 -17.68 3.29 -4.27
N ASP A 8 -17.53 2.26 -5.09
CA ASP A 8 -17.93 0.91 -4.73
C ASP A 8 -16.91 0.32 -3.73
N PRO A 9 -17.28 0.08 -2.46
CA PRO A 9 -16.35 -0.48 -1.48
C PRO A 9 -15.92 -1.91 -1.79
N GLU A 10 -16.80 -2.72 -2.40
CA GLU A 10 -16.54 -4.14 -2.67
C GLU A 10 -15.42 -4.29 -3.69
N LYS A 11 -15.38 -3.39 -4.68
CA LYS A 11 -14.28 -3.29 -5.65
C LYS A 11 -12.91 -3.15 -5.00
N PHE A 12 -12.80 -2.44 -3.87
CA PHE A 12 -11.51 -2.22 -3.20
C PHE A 12 -11.27 -3.17 -2.01
N ALA A 13 -12.21 -4.05 -1.67
CA ALA A 13 -12.09 -4.93 -0.50
C ALA A 13 -10.84 -5.82 -0.57
N GLN A 14 -10.62 -6.47 -1.71
CA GLN A 14 -9.50 -7.40 -1.89
C GLN A 14 -8.13 -6.71 -1.80
N VAL A 15 -7.95 -5.56 -2.45
CA VAL A 15 -6.68 -4.81 -2.38
C VAL A 15 -6.39 -4.31 -0.96
N PHE A 16 -7.44 -4.02 -0.20
CA PHE A 16 -7.35 -3.61 1.19
C PHE A 16 -7.00 -4.76 2.14
N ASP A 17 -7.52 -5.98 1.91
CA ASP A 17 -7.14 -7.16 2.69
C ASP A 17 -5.68 -7.57 2.42
N LEU A 18 -5.25 -7.48 1.16
CA LEU A 18 -3.85 -7.69 0.80
C LEU A 18 -2.93 -6.63 1.43
N ALA A 19 -3.37 -5.37 1.50
CA ALA A 19 -2.62 -4.31 2.19
C ALA A 19 -2.41 -4.60 3.68
N GLU A 20 -3.36 -5.27 4.34
CA GLU A 20 -3.23 -5.67 5.74
C GLU A 20 -2.19 -6.78 5.93
N SER A 21 -2.10 -7.70 4.96
CA SER A 21 -1.04 -8.71 4.90
C SER A 21 0.34 -8.05 4.73
N VAL A 22 0.44 -7.02 3.87
CA VAL A 22 1.69 -6.26 3.73
C VAL A 22 2.04 -5.53 5.03
N ARG A 23 1.08 -4.88 5.68
CA ARG A 23 1.28 -4.11 6.93
C ARG A 23 1.91 -4.95 8.05
N THR A 24 1.59 -6.23 8.11
CA THR A 24 2.03 -7.15 9.16
C THR A 24 3.23 -8.01 8.75
N ALA A 25 3.70 -7.86 7.52
CA ALA A 25 4.81 -8.64 6.98
C ALA A 25 6.13 -8.36 7.71
N THR A 26 6.91 -9.42 7.92
CA THR A 26 8.34 -9.29 8.23
C THR A 26 9.13 -8.90 6.97
N PRO A 27 10.39 -8.43 7.11
CA PRO A 27 11.25 -8.16 5.96
C PRO A 27 11.38 -9.33 4.98
N ALA A 28 11.34 -10.57 5.46
CA ALA A 28 11.46 -11.78 4.62
C ALA A 28 10.17 -12.10 3.85
N GLU A 29 9.00 -11.75 4.40
CA GLU A 29 7.69 -12.04 3.81
C GLU A 29 7.19 -10.91 2.89
N LEU A 30 7.73 -9.70 3.08
CA LEU A 30 7.33 -8.50 2.35
C LEU A 30 7.31 -8.66 0.82
N PRO A 31 8.30 -9.29 0.15
CA PRO A 31 8.28 -9.45 -1.30
C PRO A 31 7.03 -10.17 -1.81
N GLU A 32 6.62 -11.26 -1.14
CA GLU A 32 5.49 -12.07 -1.55
C GLU A 32 4.17 -11.31 -1.35
N HIS A 33 3.97 -10.69 -0.19
CA HIS A 33 2.76 -9.93 0.10
C HIS A 33 2.63 -8.71 -0.82
N ARG A 34 3.74 -8.00 -1.08
CA ARG A 34 3.77 -6.88 -2.03
C ARG A 34 3.39 -7.33 -3.44
N ALA A 35 3.93 -8.46 -3.91
CA ALA A 35 3.62 -8.99 -5.24
C ALA A 35 2.13 -9.36 -5.39
N ARG A 36 1.49 -9.89 -4.33
CA ARG A 36 0.03 -10.14 -4.32
C ARG A 36 -0.74 -8.83 -4.41
N PHE A 37 -0.40 -7.85 -3.56
CA PHE A 37 -1.01 -6.52 -3.59
C PHE A 37 -0.86 -5.83 -4.96
N GLU A 38 0.33 -5.88 -5.56
CA GLU A 38 0.59 -5.24 -6.85
C GLU A 38 -0.19 -5.88 -8.01
N ARG A 39 -0.41 -7.20 -7.97
CA ARG A 39 -1.26 -7.88 -8.96
C ARG A 39 -2.70 -7.38 -8.87
N GLU A 40 -3.23 -7.30 -7.67
CA GLU A 40 -4.57 -6.77 -7.43
C GLU A 40 -4.69 -5.30 -7.86
N LEU A 41 -3.70 -4.48 -7.49
CA LEU A 41 -3.66 -3.08 -7.88
C LEU A 41 -3.67 -2.92 -9.40
N LYS A 42 -2.91 -3.75 -10.13
CA LYS A 42 -2.91 -3.75 -11.60
C LYS A 42 -4.26 -4.18 -12.19
N GLN A 43 -4.99 -5.10 -11.56
CA GLN A 43 -6.34 -5.45 -11.99
C GLN A 43 -7.30 -4.26 -11.84
N LEU A 44 -7.27 -3.58 -10.69
CA LEU A 44 -8.06 -2.37 -10.47
C LEU A 44 -7.73 -1.23 -11.46
N GLU A 45 -6.46 -1.12 -11.90
CA GLU A 45 -6.08 -0.16 -12.93
C GLU A 45 -6.73 -0.45 -14.29
N GLN A 46 -6.94 -1.73 -14.62
CA GLN A 46 -7.56 -2.15 -15.88
C GLN A 46 -9.05 -1.84 -15.92
N GLU A 47 -9.71 -1.73 -14.76
CA GLU A 47 -11.12 -1.35 -14.64
C GLU A 47 -11.39 0.14 -14.91
N ARG A 48 -10.36 0.92 -15.28
CA ARG A 48 -10.47 2.33 -15.70
C ARG A 48 -11.15 3.21 -14.63
N PRO A 49 -10.51 3.38 -13.46
CA PRO A 49 -11.07 4.16 -12.35
C PRO A 49 -11.45 5.58 -12.76
N HIS A 50 -12.61 6.04 -12.30
CA HIS A 50 -13.18 7.34 -12.64
C HIS A 50 -13.58 8.17 -11.41
N GLY A 51 -13.60 9.49 -11.57
CA GLY A 51 -13.96 10.41 -10.48
C GLY A 51 -13.10 10.17 -9.23
N SER A 52 -13.77 9.99 -8.09
CA SER A 52 -13.15 9.79 -6.77
C SER A 52 -12.31 8.50 -6.66
N GLU A 53 -12.58 7.47 -7.48
CA GLU A 53 -11.78 6.24 -7.50
C GLU A 53 -10.33 6.51 -7.91
N ARG A 54 -10.08 7.53 -8.74
CA ARG A 54 -8.71 7.90 -9.15
C ARG A 54 -7.87 8.33 -7.96
N THR A 55 -8.47 9.02 -7.00
CA THR A 55 -7.78 9.44 -5.77
C THR A 55 -7.47 8.24 -4.88
N VAL A 56 -8.38 7.26 -4.76
CA VAL A 56 -8.11 5.99 -4.07
C VAL A 56 -6.93 5.28 -4.73
N MET A 57 -6.95 5.15 -6.06
CA MET A 57 -5.88 4.51 -6.83
C MET A 57 -4.53 5.21 -6.69
N GLN A 58 -4.50 6.54 -6.64
CA GLN A 58 -3.26 7.29 -6.37
C GLN A 58 -2.68 6.95 -4.98
N LEU A 59 -3.52 6.83 -3.96
CA LEU A 59 -3.08 6.45 -2.62
C LEU A 59 -2.59 5.01 -2.58
N LEU A 60 -3.25 4.07 -3.26
CA LEU A 60 -2.81 2.68 -3.36
C LEU A 60 -1.45 2.56 -4.07
N ARG A 61 -1.24 3.32 -5.16
CA ARG A 61 0.06 3.41 -5.85
C ARG A 61 1.14 3.99 -4.94
N GLN A 62 0.82 5.05 -4.19
CA GLN A 62 1.75 5.63 -3.24
C GLN A 62 2.15 4.58 -2.19
N ALA A 63 1.21 3.80 -1.67
CA ALA A 63 1.51 2.70 -0.75
C ALA A 63 2.44 1.65 -1.38
N SER A 64 2.13 1.22 -2.61
CA SER A 64 2.97 0.29 -3.38
C SER A 64 4.42 0.77 -3.51
N SER A 65 4.62 2.04 -3.89
CA SER A 65 5.95 2.62 -4.03
C SER A 65 6.70 2.66 -2.69
N GLN A 66 6.03 2.99 -1.58
CA GLN A 66 6.66 2.96 -0.26
C GLN A 66 7.09 1.53 0.11
N TRP A 67 6.26 0.52 -0.15
CA TRP A 67 6.63 -0.86 0.14
C TRP A 67 7.72 -1.41 -0.77
N MET A 68 7.82 -0.94 -2.02
CA MET A 68 8.98 -1.22 -2.87
C MET A 68 10.28 -0.66 -2.26
N TYR A 69 10.26 0.56 -1.69
CA TYR A 69 11.43 1.11 -0.99
C TYR A 69 11.74 0.36 0.32
N ALA A 70 10.72 -0.14 1.01
CA ALA A 70 10.92 -1.03 2.16
C ALA A 70 11.65 -2.31 1.72
N ASP A 71 11.25 -2.92 0.60
CA ASP A 71 11.89 -4.12 0.02
C ASP A 71 13.40 -3.89 -0.21
N LEU A 72 13.74 -2.77 -0.86
CA LEU A 72 15.15 -2.37 -1.07
C LEU A 72 15.92 -2.19 0.24
N SER A 73 15.26 -1.70 1.29
CA SER A 73 15.84 -1.54 2.62
C SER A 73 16.04 -2.89 3.33
N ALA A 74 15.14 -3.86 3.11
CA ALA A 74 15.28 -5.22 3.62
C ALA A 74 16.48 -5.95 2.98
N ASP A 75 16.64 -5.81 1.66
CA ASP A 75 17.81 -6.35 0.96
C ASP A 75 19.12 -5.73 1.47
N ALA A 76 19.12 -4.43 1.75
CA ALA A 76 20.26 -3.74 2.36
C ALA A 76 20.54 -4.25 3.79
N TYR A 77 19.50 -4.49 4.59
CA TYR A 77 19.61 -5.07 5.93
C TYR A 77 20.30 -6.44 5.89
N HIS A 78 19.91 -7.32 4.97
CA HIS A 78 20.50 -8.65 4.82
C HIS A 78 21.96 -8.62 4.37
N ARG A 79 22.36 -7.61 3.59
CA ARG A 79 23.74 -7.42 3.11
C ARG A 79 24.64 -6.62 4.05
N SER A 80 24.09 -6.06 5.12
CA SER A 80 24.84 -5.18 6.03
C SER A 80 25.90 -5.93 6.82
N GLY A 81 27.12 -5.40 6.81
CA GLY A 81 28.31 -5.99 7.45
C GLY A 81 28.45 -5.64 8.92
N SER A 82 27.80 -4.55 9.36
CA SER A 82 27.84 -4.09 10.75
C SER A 82 26.46 -4.01 11.41
N ALA A 83 26.43 -4.03 12.74
CA ALA A 83 25.20 -3.84 13.50
C ALA A 83 24.61 -2.43 13.32
N GLU A 84 25.45 -1.41 13.11
CA GLU A 84 25.02 -0.03 12.89
C GLU A 84 24.28 0.13 11.55
N GLU A 85 24.83 -0.42 10.47
CA GLU A 85 24.19 -0.44 9.15
C GLU A 85 22.85 -1.18 9.19
N ARG A 86 22.78 -2.32 9.90
CA ARG A 86 21.53 -3.06 10.13
C ARG A 86 20.48 -2.22 10.85
N GLN A 87 20.87 -1.42 11.85
CA GLN A 87 19.93 -0.52 12.52
C GLN A 87 19.43 0.60 11.61
N VAL A 88 20.30 1.19 10.78
CA VAL A 88 19.92 2.24 9.83
C VAL A 88 18.91 1.71 8.80
N THR A 89 19.23 0.58 8.17
CA THR A 89 18.37 -0.05 7.15
C THR A 89 17.04 -0.52 7.75
N LEU A 90 17.04 -1.06 8.97
CA LEU A 90 15.79 -1.42 9.66
C LEU A 90 14.91 -0.21 9.98
N ARG A 91 15.50 0.93 10.35
CA ARG A 91 14.74 2.19 10.55
C ARG A 91 14.14 2.68 9.23
N GLN A 92 14.89 2.61 8.13
CA GLN A 92 14.39 2.98 6.79
C GLN A 92 13.25 2.08 6.35
N TRP A 93 13.41 0.76 6.53
CA TRP A 93 12.36 -0.23 6.27
C TRP A 93 11.07 0.13 7.03
N ARG A 94 11.15 0.33 8.34
CA ARG A 94 9.98 0.71 9.17
C ARG A 94 9.33 2.01 8.72
N SER A 95 10.13 3.02 8.38
CA SER A 95 9.63 4.31 7.89
C SER A 95 8.82 4.15 6.61
N CYS A 96 9.32 3.35 5.66
CA CYS A 96 8.63 3.05 4.42
C CYS A 96 7.34 2.24 4.65
N MET A 97 7.39 1.22 5.53
CA MET A 97 6.20 0.44 5.91
C MET A 97 5.08 1.32 6.49
N ASN A 98 5.44 2.24 7.39
CA ASN A 98 4.49 3.16 8.02
C ASN A 98 3.87 4.13 7.00
N LYS A 99 4.68 4.74 6.13
CA LYS A 99 4.17 5.64 5.07
C LYS A 99 3.23 4.91 4.12
N GLY A 100 3.53 3.66 3.77
CA GLY A 100 2.63 2.84 2.97
C GLY A 100 1.30 2.59 3.69
N ALA A 101 1.34 2.22 4.97
CA ALA A 101 0.15 2.01 5.79
C ALA A 101 -0.70 3.29 5.96
N GLU A 102 -0.08 4.45 6.10
CA GLU A 102 -0.78 5.75 6.15
C GLU A 102 -1.55 6.04 4.86
N SER A 103 -0.94 5.77 3.70
CA SER A 103 -1.61 5.87 2.40
C SER A 103 -2.82 4.93 2.30
N ILE A 104 -2.71 3.69 2.76
CA ILE A 104 -3.84 2.74 2.83
C ILE A 104 -4.94 3.26 3.76
N GLY A 105 -4.58 3.77 4.94
CA GLY A 105 -5.55 4.32 5.89
C GLY A 105 -6.34 5.50 5.30
N ARG A 106 -5.68 6.37 4.53
CA ARG A 106 -6.34 7.47 3.80
C ARG A 106 -7.26 6.93 2.70
N ALA A 107 -6.83 5.93 1.94
CA ALA A 107 -7.63 5.31 0.89
C ALA A 107 -8.90 4.67 1.45
N ARG A 108 -8.79 3.90 2.54
CA ARG A 108 -9.93 3.29 3.23
C ARG A 108 -10.94 4.34 3.71
N ARG A 109 -10.49 5.45 4.30
CA ARG A 109 -11.37 6.54 4.73
C ARG A 109 -12.19 7.12 3.58
N LEU A 110 -11.56 7.39 2.42
CA LEU A 110 -12.28 7.89 1.25
C LEU A 110 -13.37 6.93 0.77
N VAL A 111 -13.07 5.62 0.74
CA VAL A 111 -14.05 4.60 0.37
C VAL A 111 -15.22 4.55 1.37
N MET A 112 -14.93 4.56 2.68
CA MET A 112 -15.94 4.54 3.75
C MET A 112 -16.78 5.82 3.83
N GLU A 113 -16.21 6.98 3.55
CA GLU A 113 -16.95 8.26 3.58
C GLU A 113 -17.89 8.38 2.38
N SER A 114 -17.52 7.80 1.24
CA SER A 114 -18.35 7.79 0.03
C SER A 114 -19.60 6.90 0.13
N THR A 115 -19.66 5.99 1.11
CA THR A 115 -20.77 5.06 1.33
C THR A 115 -21.82 5.56 2.34
N ARG A 116 -21.58 6.70 3.01
CA ARG A 116 -22.45 7.26 4.07
C ARG A 116 -23.55 8.21 3.54
N PHE A 117 -23.72 8.32 2.23
CA PHE A 117 -24.72 9.16 1.56
C PHE A 117 -25.58 8.32 0.61
#